data_AF-A0A1I0DFT4-F1
#
_entry.id   AF-A0A1I0DFT4-F1
#
_cell.length_a   1.000
_cell.length_b   1.000
_cell.length_c   1.000
_cell.angle_alpha   90.00
_cell.angle_beta   90.00
_cell.angle_gamma   90.00
#
_symmetry.space_group_name_H-M   'P 1'
#
loop_
_entity.id
_entity.type
_entity.pdbx_description
1 polymer ?
#
loop_
_entity_poly.entity_id
_entity_poly.type
_entity_poly.pdbx_seq_one_letter_code
_entity_poly.pdbx_strand_id
1 'polypeptide(L)'
;MLFKPFKQSLYAAVIGSFLITAVITVWAYIENPGQVFKSDQHSNKTLLIDTALSWFWPLALFIFGVVYVVLLTKYILDAKYSRKE
;
A
#
# COMPACT_ATOMS: atom_id res chain seq x y z
N MET A 1 17.06 17.49 7.84
CA MET A 1 16.29 16.60 8.75
C MET A 1 14.94 16.10 8.18
N LEU A 2 14.48 16.57 7.00
CA LEU A 2 13.22 16.13 6.35
C LEU A 2 13.16 14.61 6.00
N PHE A 3 14.30 13.93 6.00
CA PHE A 3 14.41 12.52 5.61
C PHE A 3 13.76 11.54 6.59
N LYS A 4 13.53 11.90 7.85
CA LYS A 4 12.93 10.99 8.84
C LYS A 4 11.44 10.67 8.52
N PRO A 5 10.53 11.65 8.37
CA PRO A 5 9.13 11.37 8.03
C PRO A 5 9.00 10.76 6.64
N PHE A 6 9.87 11.14 5.71
CA PHE A 6 9.92 10.56 4.36
C PHE A 6 10.28 9.06 4.39
N LYS A 7 11.31 8.67 5.14
CA LYS A 7 11.69 7.25 5.28
C LYS A 7 10.58 6.43 5.94
N GLN A 8 9.97 6.95 7.00
CA GLN A 8 8.89 6.26 7.72
C GLN A 8 7.64 6.07 6.85
N SER A 9 7.25 7.09 6.08
CA SER A 9 6.14 6.98 5.12
C SER A 9 6.46 6.00 3.98
N LEU A 10 7.70 5.97 3.48
CA LEU A 10 8.12 5.00 2.48
C LEU A 10 8.00 3.56 2.98
N TYR A 11 8.49 3.27 4.20
CA TYR A 11 8.35 1.94 4.79
C TYR A 11 6.89 1.54 5.01
N ALA A 12 6.06 2.46 5.52
CA ALA A 12 4.64 2.22 5.72
C ALA A 12 3.91 1.95 4.39
N ALA A 13 4.26 2.68 3.33
CA ALA A 13 3.69 2.49 2.00
C ALA A 13 4.02 1.12 1.41
N VAL A 14 5.28 0.68 1.48
CA VAL A 14 5.70 -0.63 0.96
C VAL A 14 5.03 -1.76 1.73
N ILE A 15 5.03 -1.70 3.07
CA ILE A 15 4.43 -2.75 3.89
C ILE A 15 2.91 -2.78 3.72
N GLY A 16 2.26 -1.62 3.77
CA GLY A 16 0.80 -1.52 3.65
C GLY A 16 0.29 -1.95 2.29
N SER A 17 0.92 -1.51 1.20
CA SER A 17 0.56 -1.94 -0.16
C SER A 17 0.75 -3.44 -0.36
N PHE A 18 1.85 -4.01 0.16
CA PHE A 18 2.09 -5.45 0.11
C PHE A 18 1.00 -6.24 0.83
N LEU A 19 0.63 -5.85 2.06
CA LEU A 19 -0.41 -6.53 2.83
C LEU A 19 -1.78 -6.47 2.14
N ILE A 20 -2.18 -5.30 1.63
CA ILE A 20 -3.47 -5.17 0.94
C ILE A 20 -3.47 -5.97 -0.36
N THR A 21 -2.37 -5.92 -1.12
CA THR A 21 -2.21 -6.71 -2.35
C THR A 21 -2.32 -8.21 -2.07
N ALA A 22 -1.70 -8.69 -0.98
CA ALA A 22 -1.81 -10.07 -0.54
C ALA A 22 -3.25 -10.44 -0.16
N VAL A 23 -3.95 -9.58 0.58
CA VAL A 23 -5.37 -9.79 0.93
C VAL A 23 -6.24 -9.88 -0.33
N ILE A 24 -6.08 -8.95 -1.28
CA ILE A 24 -6.81 -8.98 -2.57
C ILE A 24 -6.52 -10.27 -3.33
N THR A 25 -5.26 -10.72 -3.35
CA THR A 25 -4.87 -11.97 -4.03
C THR A 25 -5.56 -13.18 -3.39
N VAL A 26 -5.56 -13.25 -2.06
CA VAL A 26 -6.20 -14.34 -1.30
C VAL A 26 -7.72 -14.29 -1.48
N TRP A 27 -8.32 -13.10 -1.41
CA TRP A 27 -9.75 -12.90 -1.64
C TRP A 27 -10.18 -13.36 -3.03
N ALA A 28 -9.46 -12.95 -4.07
CA ALA A 28 -9.72 -13.36 -5.45
C ALA A 28 -9.53 -14.87 -5.66
N TYR A 29 -8.63 -15.51 -4.91
CA TYR A 29 -8.48 -16.96 -4.90
C TYR A 29 -9.66 -17.68 -4.22
N ILE A 30 -10.19 -17.11 -3.13
CA ILE A 30 -11.34 -17.66 -2.39
C ILE A 30 -12.64 -17.49 -3.17
N GLU A 31 -12.87 -16.35 -3.83
CA GLU A 31 -14.09 -16.07 -4.61
C GLU A 31 -14.22 -16.93 -5.87
N ASN A 32 -13.10 -17.45 -6.39
CA ASN A 32 -13.10 -18.37 -7.53
C ASN A 32 -12.50 -19.74 -7.14
N PRO A 33 -13.13 -20.48 -6.20
CA PRO A 33 -12.60 -21.75 -5.76
C PRO A 33 -12.74 -22.75 -6.90
N GLY A 34 -11.61 -23.27 -7.41
CA GLY A 34 -11.58 -24.25 -8.49
C GLY A 34 -11.51 -23.68 -9.92
N GLN A 35 -11.33 -22.35 -10.08
CA GLN A 35 -11.12 -21.72 -11.40
C GLN A 35 -12.26 -21.96 -12.40
N VAL A 36 -13.51 -21.78 -11.96
CA VAL A 36 -14.71 -22.01 -12.80
C VAL A 36 -14.73 -21.04 -14.00
N PHE A 37 -14.21 -19.83 -13.82
CA PHE A 37 -13.90 -18.92 -14.92
C PHE A 37 -12.56 -19.30 -15.56
N LYS A 38 -12.60 -20.20 -16.55
CA LYS A 38 -11.46 -20.50 -17.43
C LYS A 38 -11.34 -19.37 -18.44
N SER A 39 -10.36 -18.48 -18.26
CA SER A 39 -9.92 -17.64 -19.37
C SER A 39 -9.13 -18.53 -20.33
N ASP A 40 -9.58 -18.61 -21.58
CA ASP A 40 -8.92 -19.39 -22.66
C ASP A 40 -7.55 -18.82 -23.08
N GLN A 41 -7.08 -17.75 -22.41
CA GLN A 41 -5.77 -17.17 -22.60
C GLN A 41 -4.94 -17.27 -21.31
N HIS A 42 -4.02 -18.22 -21.31
CA HIS A 42 -2.79 -18.29 -20.50
C HIS A 42 -2.97 -18.11 -18.97
N SER A 43 -3.07 -19.25 -18.27
CA SER A 43 -2.84 -19.42 -16.82
C SER A 43 -3.52 -18.39 -15.90
N ASN A 44 -4.66 -18.77 -15.31
CA ASN A 44 -5.41 -17.99 -14.32
C ASN A 44 -4.58 -17.38 -13.16
N LYS A 45 -3.39 -17.93 -12.89
CA LYS A 45 -2.44 -17.37 -11.90
C LYS A 45 -1.92 -15.99 -12.33
N THR A 46 -1.71 -15.78 -13.62
CA THR A 46 -1.24 -14.50 -14.19
C THR A 46 -2.29 -13.41 -14.00
N LEU A 47 -3.57 -13.69 -14.27
CA LEU A 47 -4.64 -12.70 -14.12
C LEU A 47 -4.87 -12.29 -12.65
N LEU A 48 -4.78 -13.23 -11.70
CA LEU A 48 -4.84 -12.94 -10.27
C LEU A 48 -3.68 -12.05 -9.81
N ILE A 49 -2.47 -12.38 -10.26
CA ILE A 49 -1.25 -11.62 -9.92
C ILE A 49 -1.27 -10.24 -10.59
N ASP A 50 -1.67 -10.14 -11.85
CA ASP A 50 -1.76 -8.87 -12.58
C ASP A 50 -2.81 -7.96 -11.95
N THR A 51 -3.96 -8.52 -11.56
CA THR A 51 -4.99 -7.78 -10.84
C THR A 51 -4.43 -7.30 -9.51
N ALA A 52 -3.82 -8.16 -8.71
CA ALA A 52 -3.26 -7.75 -7.42
C ALA A 52 -2.16 -6.68 -7.57
N LEU A 53 -1.20 -6.89 -8.48
CA LEU A 53 -0.09 -5.97 -8.74
C LEU A 53 -0.54 -4.63 -9.33
N SER A 54 -1.64 -4.60 -10.09
CA SER A 54 -2.20 -3.34 -10.61
C SER A 54 -2.70 -2.41 -9.49
N TRP A 55 -3.08 -2.98 -8.33
CA TRP A 55 -3.50 -2.20 -7.16
C TRP A 55 -2.33 -1.83 -6.24
N PHE A 56 -1.19 -2.51 -6.36
CA PHE A 56 -0.01 -2.27 -5.53
C PHE A 56 0.45 -0.80 -5.61
N TRP A 57 0.69 -0.29 -6.82
CA TRP A 57 1.19 1.08 -7.01
C TRP A 57 0.23 2.17 -6.54
N PRO A 58 -1.06 2.16 -6.94
CA PRO A 58 -2.05 3.10 -6.44
C PRO A 58 -2.15 3.11 -4.90
N LEU A 59 -2.18 1.92 -4.28
CA LEU A 59 -2.25 1.80 -2.82
C LEU A 59 -0.98 2.29 -2.13
N ALA A 60 0.20 1.96 -2.67
CA ALA A 60 1.47 2.43 -2.14
C ALA A 60 1.54 3.96 -2.15
N LEU A 61 1.16 4.60 -3.27
CA LEU A 61 1.15 6.06 -3.38
C LEU A 61 0.13 6.70 -2.43
N PHE A 62 -1.06 6.10 -2.30
CA PHE A 62 -2.08 6.60 -1.39
C PHE A 62 -1.62 6.53 0.07
N ILE A 63 -1.13 5.37 0.53
CA ILE A 63 -0.64 5.19 1.90
C ILE A 63 0.56 6.10 2.17
N PHE A 64 1.48 6.21 1.20
CA PHE A 64 2.62 7.11 1.30
C PHE A 64 2.17 8.56 1.55
N GLY A 65 1.24 9.07 0.73
CA GLY A 65 0.74 10.44 0.84
C GLY A 65 0.08 10.71 2.20
N VAL A 66 -0.81 9.81 2.64
CA VAL A 66 -1.50 9.96 3.93
C VAL A 66 -0.52 9.94 5.10
N VAL A 67 0.37 8.94 5.17
CA VAL A 67 1.34 8.82 6.26
C VAL A 67 2.33 9.98 6.25
N TYR A 68 2.77 10.41 5.07
CA TYR A 68 3.69 11.54 4.95
C TYR A 68 3.07 12.83 5.49
N VAL A 69 1.81 13.15 5.11
CA VAL A 69 1.09 14.32 5.62
C VAL A 69 0.95 14.26 7.14
N VAL A 70 0.52 13.13 7.70
CA VAL A 70 0.36 12.96 9.16
C VAL A 70 1.67 13.18 9.91
N LEU A 71 2.76 12.54 9.45
CA LEU A 71 4.07 12.67 10.10
C LEU A 71 4.64 14.09 9.96
N LEU A 72 4.43 14.73 8.81
CA LEU A 72 4.86 16.11 8.58
C LEU A 72 4.09 17.08 9.50
N THR A 73 2.78 16.93 9.62
CA THR A 73 1.97 17.75 10.53
C THR A 73 2.41 17.57 11.97
N LYS A 74 2.61 16.33 12.42
CA LYS A 74 3.14 16.05 13.76
C LYS A 74 4.50 16.74 13.98
N TYR A 75 5.43 16.59 13.04
CA TYR A 75 6.74 17.22 13.13
C TYR A 75 6.65 18.76 13.23
N ILE A 76 5.78 19.39 12.45
CA ILE A 76 5.57 20.85 12.50
C ILE A 76 5.01 21.29 13.85
N LEU A 77 4.05 20.52 14.40
CA LEU A 77 3.47 20.79 15.71
C LEU A 77 4.51 20.67 16.83
N ASP A 78 5.28 19.59 16.85
CA ASP A 78 6.35 19.36 17.83
C ASP A 78 7.39 20.49 17.78
N ALA A 79 7.81 20.91 16.58
CA ALA A 79 8.75 22.01 16.38
C ALA A 79 8.19 23.39 16.78
N LYS A 80 6.85 23.55 16.78
CA LYS A 80 6.20 24.77 17.25
C LYS A 80 6.05 24.79 18.76
N TYR A 81 5.77 23.64 19.39
CA TYR A 81 5.64 23.51 20.84
C TYR A 81 6.98 23.65 21.56
N SER A 82 8.04 23.01 21.03
CA SER A 82 9.40 23.10 21.58
C SER A 82 10.03 24.50 21.55
N ARG A 83 9.46 25.46 20.82
CA ARG A 83 9.93 26.87 20.76
C ARG A 83 9.20 27.80 21.74
N LYS A 84 8.16 27.31 22.41
CA LYS A 84 7.37 28.10 23.38
C LYS A 84 7.81 27.88 24.82
N GLU A 85 8.61 26.85 25.08
CA GLU A 85 9.32 26.60 26.34
C GLU A 85 10.71 27.25 26.29
#